data_AF-A0AAV9CA22-F1
#
_entry.id   AF-A0AAV9CA22-F1
#
_cell.length_a   1.000
_cell.length_b   1.000
_cell.length_c   1.000
_cell.angle_alpha   90.00
_cell.angle_beta   90.00
_cell.angle_gamma   90.00
#
_symmetry.space_group_name_H-M   'P 1'
#
loop_
_entity.id
_entity.type
_entity.pdbx_description
1 polymer ?
#
loop_
_entity_poly.entity_id
_entity_poly.type
_entity_poly.pdbx_seq_one_letter_code
_entity_poly.pdbx_strand_id
1 'polypeptide(L)'
;MDGDGCSDWVQVKSLGDCALLLGDNHSLCLPVEGVSGLKRNCIYFTNDDEEKIFVDRHGLRDIGVFNMEDGSIERYFHDQQCLFPPPVWFMPNPQRDLRLLDEALRELFR
;
A
#
# COMPACT_ATOMS: atom_id res chain seq x y z
N MET A 1 13.79 25.71 26.33
CA MET A 1 12.43 25.14 26.20
C MET A 1 12.66 23.89 25.39
N ASP A 2 12.91 22.79 26.08
CA ASP A 2 13.57 21.63 25.48
C ASP A 2 12.48 20.57 25.31
N GLY A 3 11.94 20.51 24.10
CA GLY A 3 10.94 19.51 23.69
C GLY A 3 11.62 18.40 22.91
N ASP A 4 12.53 17.66 23.56
CA ASP A 4 13.00 16.37 23.04
C ASP A 4 12.02 15.29 23.52
N GLY A 5 10.88 15.20 22.84
CA GLY A 5 9.97 14.08 23.00
C GLY A 5 10.49 12.91 22.17
N CYS A 6 11.37 12.08 22.74
CA CYS A 6 11.64 10.75 22.22
C CYS A 6 10.33 9.96 22.28
N SER A 7 9.57 10.02 21.19
CA SER A 7 8.30 9.31 21.09
C SER A 7 8.63 7.84 20.89
N ASP A 8 8.29 7.02 21.88
CA ASP A 8 8.50 5.58 21.80
C ASP A 8 7.64 4.98 20.68
N TRP A 9 8.26 4.17 19.82
CA TRP A 9 7.54 3.41 18.81
C TRP A 9 6.64 2.37 19.47
N VAL A 10 5.33 2.43 19.19
CA VAL A 10 4.36 1.46 19.70
C VAL A 10 4.13 0.39 18.65
N GLN A 11 4.30 -0.88 19.04
CA GLN A 11 3.99 -2.01 18.17
C GLN A 11 2.47 -2.10 17.93
N VAL A 12 2.08 -1.98 16.66
CA VAL A 12 0.71 -2.24 16.22
C VAL A 12 0.55 -3.73 15.91
N LYS A 13 -0.43 -4.38 16.57
CA LYS A 13 -0.71 -5.81 16.39
C LYS A 13 -1.83 -6.09 15.41
N SER A 14 -2.64 -5.08 15.07
CA SER A 14 -3.75 -5.20 14.13
C SER A 14 -4.15 -3.83 13.57
N LEU A 15 -4.59 -3.81 12.32
CA LEU A 15 -5.21 -2.66 11.64
C LEU A 15 -6.74 -2.68 11.74
N GLY A 16 -7.33 -3.69 12.39
CA GLY A 16 -8.78 -3.86 12.47
C GLY A 16 -9.42 -3.97 11.09
N ASP A 17 -10.43 -3.13 10.84
CA ASP A 17 -11.15 -3.04 9.57
C ASP A 17 -10.45 -2.17 8.52
N CYS A 18 -9.16 -1.88 8.71
CA CYS A 18 -8.35 -1.13 7.75
C CYS A 18 -7.37 -2.04 7.00
N ALA A 19 -6.91 -1.56 5.84
CA ALA A 19 -5.77 -2.06 5.11
C ALA A 19 -4.71 -0.95 4.98
N LEU A 20 -3.44 -1.34 5.03
CA LEU A 20 -2.31 -0.43 4.85
C LEU A 20 -1.69 -0.67 3.46
N LEU A 21 -1.64 0.35 2.62
CA LEU A 21 -0.86 0.35 1.40
C LEU A 21 0.50 0.97 1.71
N LEU A 22 1.58 0.20 1.52
CA LEU A 22 2.95 0.54 1.88
C LEU A 22 3.81 0.53 0.61
N GLY A 23 4.27 1.70 0.19
CA GLY A 23 5.18 1.86 -0.94
C GLY A 23 6.35 2.73 -0.53
N ASP A 24 7.36 2.81 -1.40
CA ASP A 24 8.62 3.51 -1.09
C ASP A 24 8.42 4.99 -0.76
N ASN A 25 7.57 5.68 -1.53
CA ASN A 25 7.38 7.13 -1.38
C ASN A 25 6.26 7.50 -0.39
N HIS A 26 5.21 6.69 -0.32
CA HIS A 26 4.01 7.01 0.45
C HIS A 26 3.37 5.76 1.04
N SER A 27 2.80 5.94 2.23
CA SER A 27 1.96 4.95 2.90
C SER A 27 0.56 5.50 3.10
N LEU A 28 -0.46 4.66 2.97
CA LEU A 28 -1.86 5.05 3.12
C LEU A 28 -2.63 3.97 3.89
N CYS A 29 -3.34 4.35 4.95
CA CYS A 29 -4.23 3.46 5.70
C CYS A 29 -5.69 3.79 5.35
N LEU A 30 -6.43 2.81 4.86
CA LEU A 30 -7.83 2.98 4.43
C LEU A 30 -8.74 1.98 5.13
N PRO A 31 -9.95 2.37 5.55
CA PRO A 31 -11.01 1.43 5.86
C PRO A 31 -11.28 0.53 4.65
N VAL A 32 -11.48 -0.76 4.87
CA VAL A 32 -11.83 -1.67 3.76
C VAL A 32 -13.31 -1.57 3.37
N GLU A 33 -14.13 -0.99 4.24
CA GLU A 33 -15.53 -0.73 3.93
C GLU A 33 -15.65 0.20 2.71
N GLY A 34 -16.39 -0.25 1.70
CA GLY A 34 -16.57 0.49 0.44
C GLY A 34 -15.44 0.29 -0.59
N VAL A 35 -14.34 -0.41 -0.25
CA VAL A 35 -13.23 -0.65 -1.18
C VAL A 35 -13.15 -2.12 -1.58
N SER A 36 -13.66 -2.44 -2.77
CA SER A 36 -13.63 -3.81 -3.29
C SER A 36 -12.20 -4.30 -3.54
N GLY A 37 -11.87 -5.48 -3.03
CA GLY A 37 -10.56 -6.14 -3.25
C GLY A 37 -9.56 -5.94 -2.12
N LEU A 38 -9.82 -5.04 -1.15
CA LEU A 38 -9.02 -4.95 0.06
C LEU A 38 -9.49 -5.96 1.11
N LYS A 39 -8.52 -6.67 1.69
CA LYS A 39 -8.68 -7.52 2.86
C LYS A 39 -8.38 -6.67 4.10
N ARG A 40 -9.24 -6.74 5.11
CA ARG A 40 -8.98 -6.08 6.41
C ARG A 40 -7.72 -6.65 7.04
N ASN A 41 -7.13 -5.90 7.96
CA ASN A 41 -5.96 -6.32 8.74
C ASN A 41 -4.78 -6.79 7.86
N CYS A 42 -4.65 -6.23 6.66
CA CYS A 42 -3.62 -6.60 5.69
C CYS A 42 -2.76 -5.41 5.29
N ILE A 43 -1.48 -5.68 5.03
CA ILE A 43 -0.52 -4.73 4.48
C ILE A 43 -0.24 -5.12 3.03
N TYR A 44 -0.57 -4.22 2.12
CA TYR A 44 -0.28 -4.32 0.70
C TYR A 44 1.02 -3.59 0.45
N PHE A 45 2.04 -4.29 -0.05
CA PHE A 45 3.35 -3.69 -0.26
C PHE A 45 3.84 -3.87 -1.69
N THR A 46 4.55 -2.87 -2.18
CA THR A 46 5.34 -2.94 -3.42
C THR A 46 6.80 -2.87 -3.04
N ASN A 47 7.61 -3.82 -3.49
CA ASN A 47 9.06 -3.72 -3.41
C ASN A 47 9.60 -3.26 -4.77
N ASP A 48 9.88 -1.97 -4.86
CA ASP A 48 10.63 -1.34 -5.92
C ASP A 48 12.10 -1.27 -5.52
N ASP A 49 12.81 -2.40 -5.70
CA ASP A 49 14.26 -2.37 -5.65
C ASP A 49 14.76 -1.48 -6.80
N GLU A 50 15.10 -0.22 -6.50
CA GLU A 50 15.50 0.80 -7.47
C GLU A 50 16.62 0.30 -8.38
N GLU A 51 17.60 -0.43 -7.83
CA GLU A 51 18.68 -1.03 -8.62
C GLU A 51 18.15 -2.03 -9.63
N LYS A 52 17.17 -2.87 -9.24
CA LYS A 52 16.52 -3.81 -10.18
C LYS A 52 15.72 -3.07 -11.26
N ILE A 53 15.11 -1.93 -10.97
CA ILE A 53 14.35 -1.14 -11.96
C ILE A 53 15.27 -0.57 -13.04
N PHE A 54 16.47 -0.09 -12.67
CA PHE A 54 17.43 0.44 -13.63
C PHE A 54 18.06 -0.66 -14.49
N VAL A 55 18.24 -1.87 -13.93
CA VAL A 55 18.86 -3.01 -14.62
C VAL A 55 17.85 -3.78 -15.48
N ASP A 56 16.61 -3.98 -15.00
CA ASP A 56 15.55 -4.66 -15.72
C ASP A 56 14.20 -3.96 -15.56
N ARG A 57 13.88 -3.10 -16.54
CA ARG A 57 12.60 -2.39 -16.62
C ARG A 57 11.38 -3.31 -16.77
N HIS A 58 11.58 -4.60 -17.09
CA HIS A 58 10.53 -5.61 -17.23
C HIS A 58 10.63 -6.68 -16.12
N GLY A 59 11.48 -6.46 -15.12
CA GLY A 59 11.67 -7.37 -14.01
C GLY A 59 10.42 -7.50 -13.16
N LEU A 60 10.19 -8.69 -12.60
CA LEU A 60 9.09 -8.92 -11.67
C LEU A 60 9.22 -7.95 -10.49
N ARG A 61 8.23 -7.07 -10.29
CA ARG A 61 8.11 -6.31 -9.04
C ARG A 61 7.46 -7.21 -8.00
N ASP A 62 8.02 -7.25 -6.81
CA ASP A 62 7.41 -8.03 -5.73
C ASP A 62 6.28 -7.20 -5.14
N ILE A 63 5.05 -7.48 -5.60
CA ILE A 63 3.83 -6.98 -4.98
C ILE A 63 3.26 -8.08 -4.10
N GLY A 64 3.11 -7.78 -2.82
CA GLY A 64 2.66 -8.75 -1.83
C GLY A 64 1.56 -8.21 -0.93
N VAL A 65 0.84 -9.14 -0.32
CA VAL A 65 -0.10 -8.88 0.76
C VAL A 65 0.35 -9.66 1.98
N PHE A 66 0.63 -8.95 3.07
CA PHE A 66 0.87 -9.54 4.38
C PHE A 66 -0.41 -9.48 5.21
N ASN A 67 -0.90 -10.64 5.65
CA ASN A 67 -2.06 -10.73 6.52
C ASN A 67 -1.60 -10.70 7.98
N MET A 68 -2.03 -9.69 8.74
CA MET A 68 -1.66 -9.57 10.16
C MET A 68 -2.43 -10.53 11.07
N GLU A 69 -3.51 -11.18 10.60
CA GLU A 69 -4.24 -12.19 11.40
C GLU A 69 -3.43 -13.49 11.54
N ASP A 70 -2.81 -13.97 10.46
CA ASP A 70 -2.13 -15.27 10.41
C ASP A 70 -0.63 -15.19 10.06
N GLY A 71 -0.13 -14.01 9.71
CA GLY A 71 1.26 -13.79 9.32
C GLY A 71 1.62 -14.30 7.93
N SER A 72 0.64 -14.68 7.10
CA SER A 72 0.88 -15.16 5.74
C SER A 72 1.27 -14.02 4.80
N ILE A 73 2.07 -14.37 3.78
CA ILE A 73 2.42 -13.48 2.67
C ILE A 73 1.92 -14.13 1.38
N GLU A 74 1.06 -13.41 0.66
CA GLU A 74 0.56 -13.79 -0.65
C GLU A 74 1.18 -12.90 -1.74
N ARG A 75 1.59 -13.48 -2.87
CA ARG A 75 1.91 -12.68 -4.07
C ARG A 75 0.60 -12.19 -4.68
N TYR A 76 0.43 -10.88 -4.76
CA TYR A 76 -0.86 -10.30 -5.16
C TYR A 76 -1.15 -10.46 -6.67
N PHE A 77 -0.11 -10.57 -7.52
CA PHE A 77 -0.25 -10.80 -8.96
C PHE A 77 0.72 -11.86 -9.48
N HIS A 78 0.22 -12.76 -10.33
CA HIS A 78 0.98 -13.89 -10.90
C HIS A 78 1.64 -13.56 -12.25
N ASP A 79 1.27 -12.44 -12.88
CA ASP A 79 1.68 -12.09 -14.25
C ASP A 79 2.05 -10.59 -14.29
N GLN A 80 3.34 -10.29 -14.33
CA GLN A 80 3.86 -8.92 -14.23
C GLN A 80 4.57 -8.55 -15.52
N GLN A 81 3.84 -7.93 -16.44
CA GLN A 81 4.45 -6.94 -17.33
C GLN A 81 4.42 -5.61 -16.57
N CYS A 82 5.60 -5.03 -16.37
CA CYS A 82 5.82 -3.79 -15.63
C CYS A 82 4.89 -2.67 -16.06
N LEU A 83 4.05 -2.19 -15.14
CA LEU A 83 3.58 -0.81 -15.20
C LEU A 83 4.79 0.06 -14.84
N PHE A 84 5.33 0.76 -15.84
CA PHE A 84 6.36 1.78 -15.67
C PHE A 84 5.75 3.14 -16.02
N PRO A 85 5.85 4.16 -15.15
CA PRO A 85 6.51 4.18 -13.83
C PRO A 85 5.82 3.24 -12.81
N PRO A 86 6.46 2.91 -11.66
CA PRO A 86 5.82 2.15 -10.59
C PRO A 86 4.41 2.69 -10.36
N PRO A 87 3.39 1.82 -10.23
CA PRO A 87 2.04 2.31 -10.03
C PRO A 87 2.00 3.15 -8.75
N VAL A 88 1.79 4.46 -8.90
CA VAL A 88 1.22 5.30 -7.84
C VAL A 88 -0.16 4.73 -7.59
N TRP A 89 -0.28 3.84 -6.61
CA TRP A 89 -1.47 3.10 -6.17
C TRP A 89 -2.69 3.27 -7.09
N PHE A 90 -2.68 2.59 -8.25
CA PHE A 90 -3.87 2.55 -9.09
C PHE A 90 -4.92 1.70 -8.35
N MET A 91 -5.91 2.39 -7.77
CA MET A 91 -7.07 1.75 -7.14
C MET A 91 -7.74 0.75 -8.10
N PRO A 92 -8.19 -0.42 -7.63
CA PRO A 92 -9.03 -1.29 -8.43
C PRO A 92 -10.28 -0.53 -8.88
N ASN A 93 -10.53 -0.58 -10.20
CA ASN A 93 -11.60 0.08 -10.96
C ASN A 93 -12.80 0.62 -10.13
N PRO A 94 -12.91 1.95 -9.96
CA PRO A 94 -13.92 2.61 -9.13
C PRO A 94 -15.20 2.86 -9.93
N GLN A 95 -15.86 1.80 -10.41
CA GLN A 95 -17.17 2.00 -11.05
C GLN A 95 -18.28 2.40 -10.08
N ARG A 96 -18.00 2.59 -8.77
CA ARG A 96 -19.07 2.89 -7.79
C ARG A 96 -18.83 3.92 -6.69
N ASP A 97 -17.66 4.52 -6.48
CA ASP A 97 -17.61 5.65 -5.54
C ASP A 97 -16.49 6.66 -5.81
N LEU A 98 -16.86 7.81 -6.37
CA LEU A 98 -15.97 8.91 -6.76
C LEU A 98 -15.59 9.81 -5.58
N ARG A 99 -16.24 9.68 -4.42
CA ARG A 99 -16.04 10.58 -3.27
C ARG A 99 -14.77 10.27 -2.49
N LEU A 100 -14.53 8.97 -2.25
CA LEU A 100 -13.34 8.50 -1.56
C LEU A 100 -12.07 8.73 -2.39
N LEU A 101 -12.17 8.68 -3.72
CA LEU A 101 -11.07 9.02 -4.61
C LEU A 101 -10.73 10.51 -4.56
N ASP A 102 -11.73 11.40 -4.51
CA ASP A 102 -11.48 12.85 -4.42
C ASP A 102 -10.82 13.22 -3.08
N GLU A 103 -11.25 12.60 -1.98
CA GLU A 103 -10.63 12.79 -0.66
C GLU A 103 -9.20 12.24 -0.61
N ALA A 104 -8.97 11.04 -1.12
CA ALA A 104 -7.62 10.45 -1.18
C ALA A 104 -6.67 11.27 -2.08
N LEU A 105 -7.16 11.80 -3.21
CA LEU A 105 -6.36 12.66 -4.08
C LEU A 105 -6.05 14.01 -3.43
N ARG A 106 -6.97 14.59 -2.65
CA ARG A 106 -6.72 15.84 -1.90
C ARG A 106 -5.62 15.67 -0.84
N GLU A 107 -5.59 14.54 -0.16
CA GLU A 107 -4.55 14.24 0.84
C GLU A 107 -3.19 13.94 0.19
N LEU A 108 -3.17 13.40 -1.03
CA LEU A 108 -1.92 13.10 -1.76
C LEU A 108 -1.26 14.32 -2.40
N PHE A 109 -1.98 15.42 -2.62
CA PHE A 109 -1.48 16.63 -3.29
C PHE A 109 -1.45 17.88 -2.41
N ARG A 110 -1.38 17.71 -1.09
CA ARG A 110 -1.17 18.82 -0.14
C ARG A 110 0.31 19.14 0.08
#